data_AF-T1D039-F1
#
_entry.id   AF-T1D039-F1
#
_cell.length_a   1.000
_cell.length_b   1.000
_cell.length_c   1.000
_cell.angle_alpha   90.00
_cell.angle_beta   90.00
_cell.angle_gamma   90.00
#
_symmetry.space_group_name_H-M   'P 1'
#
loop_
_entity.id
_entity.type
_entity.pdbx_description
1 polymer ?
#
loop_
_entity_poly.entity_id
_entity_poly.type
_entity_poly.pdbx_seq_one_letter_code
_entity_poly.pdbx_strand_id
1 'polypeptide(L)'
;MGVEFVSANPTGPLHVGHGRAAAQGDCIARLLEASGWAVTREFYYNDAGAQIMNLALSVQARALGLGPDDAGWPGDGYRGEYISELARRYVACESVSADGHTITASGDVRDIDAIRRFAVAALRHEQNLDLQAFGVRFDVYFLESSLYSDGKVEDTVRALIAHGHTYEEGGALWLRSTDFGDDKDRVMRKSDGSYTY
;
A
#
# COMPACT_ATOMS: atom_id res chain seq x y z
N MET A 1 11.15 -8.88 17.83
CA MET A 1 9.96 -8.06 18.10
C MET A 1 9.77 -7.13 16.93
N GLY A 2 8.64 -7.22 16.23
CA GLY A 2 8.33 -6.35 15.09
C GLY A 2 7.91 -4.96 15.57
N VAL A 3 8.41 -3.92 14.91
CA VAL A 3 7.97 -2.53 15.07
C VAL A 3 7.59 -2.04 13.68
N GLU A 4 6.28 -1.98 13.41
CA GLU A 4 5.73 -1.45 12.18
C GLU A 4 5.48 0.06 12.33
N PHE A 5 5.92 0.86 11.36
CA PHE A 5 5.67 2.31 11.37
C PHE A 5 5.79 2.94 9.99
N VAL A 6 5.31 4.19 9.88
CA VAL A 6 5.09 4.95 8.64
C VAL A 6 3.97 4.36 7.78
N SER A 7 4.13 3.14 7.27
CA SER A 7 3.15 2.36 6.49
C SER A 7 2.28 3.20 5.55
N ALA A 8 2.93 4.14 4.84
CA ALA A 8 2.26 5.08 3.96
C ALA A 8 1.93 4.40 2.64
N ASN A 9 0.74 4.68 2.11
CA ASN A 9 0.32 4.12 0.82
C ASN A 9 1.26 4.62 -0.29
N PRO A 10 1.69 3.77 -1.23
CA PRO A 10 2.58 4.14 -2.32
C PRO A 10 1.82 4.85 -3.43
N THR A 11 1.07 5.91 -3.08
CA THR A 11 0.23 6.71 -3.99
C THR A 11 0.69 8.16 -4.11
N GLY A 12 1.74 8.55 -3.41
CA GLY A 12 2.42 9.82 -3.60
C GLY A 12 3.67 9.95 -2.71
N PRO A 13 4.42 11.06 -2.84
CA PRO A 13 5.61 11.34 -2.03
C PRO A 13 5.30 11.43 -0.54
N LEU A 14 6.30 11.22 0.31
CA LEU A 14 6.13 11.44 1.74
C LEU A 14 6.01 12.93 2.04
N HIS A 15 5.18 13.27 3.04
CA HIS A 15 5.05 14.62 3.55
C HIS A 15 5.45 14.69 5.02
N VAL A 16 5.49 15.90 5.59
CA VAL A 16 5.90 16.14 6.99
C VAL A 16 5.18 15.27 8.03
N GLY A 17 3.90 14.94 7.79
CA GLY A 17 3.14 14.00 8.64
C GLY A 17 3.77 12.61 8.74
N HIS A 18 4.32 12.07 7.65
CA HIS A 18 5.03 10.80 7.65
C HIS A 18 6.38 10.91 8.37
N GLY A 19 7.08 12.04 8.25
CA GLY A 19 8.31 12.30 8.99
C GLY A 19 8.12 12.23 10.51
N ARG A 20 6.97 12.71 11.02
CA ARG A 20 6.61 12.55 12.44
C ARG A 20 6.46 11.07 12.83
N ALA A 21 5.72 10.29 12.04
CA ALA A 21 5.53 8.86 12.29
C ALA A 21 6.86 8.09 12.22
N ALA A 22 7.72 8.46 11.26
CA ALA A 22 9.05 7.91 11.07
C ALA A 22 9.94 8.13 12.31
N ALA A 23 9.97 9.37 12.82
CA ALA A 23 10.74 9.70 14.03
C ALA A 23 10.23 8.95 15.27
N GLN A 24 8.91 8.86 15.45
CA GLN A 24 8.31 8.15 16.59
C GLN A 24 8.61 6.66 16.56
N GLY A 25 8.35 5.99 15.43
CA GLY A 25 8.59 4.55 15.28
C GLY A 25 10.06 4.18 15.43
N ASP A 26 10.97 4.95 14.81
CA ASP A 26 12.41 4.67 14.92
C ASP A 26 12.94 4.92 16.35
N CYS A 27 12.43 5.93 17.07
CA CYS A 27 12.77 6.13 18.47
C CYS A 27 12.33 4.94 19.35
N ILE A 28 11.12 4.42 19.13
CA ILE A 28 10.62 3.24 19.84
C ILE A 28 11.50 2.03 19.51
N ALA A 29 11.80 1.79 18.24
CA ALA A 29 12.67 0.69 17.81
C ALA A 29 14.05 0.76 18.47
N ARG A 30 14.69 1.93 18.47
CA ARG A 30 16.00 2.14 19.12
C ARG A 30 15.95 1.95 20.63
N LEU A 31 14.89 2.42 21.29
CA LEU A 31 14.74 2.23 22.72
C LEU A 31 14.63 0.75 23.09
N LEU A 32 13.88 -0.01 22.28
CA LEU A 32 13.72 -1.46 22.46
C LEU A 32 15.05 -2.19 22.23
N GLU A 33 15.80 -1.85 21.18
CA GLU A 33 17.15 -2.38 20.95
C GLU A 33 18.09 -2.07 22.11
N ALA A 34 18.09 -0.82 22.58
CA ALA A 34 18.89 -0.39 23.74
C ALA A 34 18.50 -1.12 25.03
N SER A 35 17.26 -1.63 25.10
CA SER A 35 16.74 -2.42 26.22
C SER A 35 17.01 -3.94 26.07
N GLY A 36 17.75 -4.35 25.03
CA GLY A 36 18.15 -5.75 24.81
C GLY A 36 17.20 -6.57 23.95
N TRP A 37 16.18 -5.98 23.32
CA TRP A 37 15.29 -6.69 22.41
C TRP A 37 15.93 -6.84 21.04
N ALA A 38 15.74 -8.01 20.41
CA ALA A 38 15.97 -8.16 18.97
C ALA A 38 14.79 -7.53 18.22
N VAL A 39 15.02 -6.37 17.58
CA VAL A 39 13.98 -5.60 16.89
C VAL A 39 14.06 -5.82 15.39
N THR A 40 12.89 -5.91 14.75
CA THR A 40 12.72 -5.88 13.29
C THR A 40 11.87 -4.66 12.97
N ARG A 41 12.38 -3.73 12.16
CA ARG A 41 11.64 -2.57 11.65
C ARG A 41 10.91 -2.96 10.38
N GLU A 42 9.61 -2.78 10.36
CA GLU A 42 8.75 -3.23 9.26
C GLU A 42 8.00 -2.05 8.65
N PHE A 43 7.94 -1.99 7.32
CA PHE A 43 7.09 -1.06 6.59
C PHE A 43 6.02 -1.87 5.85
N TYR A 44 4.75 -1.59 6.13
CA TYR A 44 3.63 -2.19 5.41
C TYR A 44 3.16 -1.27 4.28
N TYR A 45 3.28 -1.73 3.03
CA TYR A 45 2.74 -1.06 1.86
C TYR A 45 1.36 -1.61 1.52
N ASN A 46 0.34 -0.76 1.64
CA ASN A 46 -0.96 -1.03 1.01
C ASN A 46 -0.86 -0.73 -0.50
N ASP A 47 -0.39 -1.70 -1.26
CA ASP A 47 -0.19 -1.62 -2.71
C ASP A 47 -1.34 -2.24 -3.52
N ALA A 48 -2.52 -2.37 -2.91
CA ALA A 48 -3.73 -2.89 -3.54
C ALA A 48 -4.93 -1.92 -3.41
N GLY A 49 -6.04 -2.27 -4.07
CA GLY A 49 -7.32 -1.57 -3.92
C GLY A 49 -7.49 -0.30 -4.75
N ALA A 50 -8.54 0.45 -4.42
CA ALA A 50 -9.05 1.56 -5.24
C ALA A 50 -8.06 2.73 -5.37
N GLN A 51 -7.30 3.05 -4.31
CA GLN A 51 -6.33 4.12 -4.34
C GLN A 51 -5.20 3.85 -5.35
N ILE A 52 -4.73 2.61 -5.43
CA ILE A 52 -3.69 2.21 -6.37
C ILE A 52 -4.20 2.21 -7.82
N MET A 53 -5.48 1.85 -8.02
CA MET A 53 -6.12 2.00 -9.33
C MET A 53 -6.26 3.47 -9.72
N ASN A 54 -6.67 4.34 -8.80
CA ASN A 54 -6.76 5.79 -9.05
C ASN A 54 -5.39 6.38 -9.42
N LEU A 55 -4.31 5.92 -8.78
CA LEU A 55 -2.94 6.28 -9.16
C LEU A 55 -2.66 5.89 -10.61
N ALA A 56 -2.90 4.63 -10.98
CA ALA A 56 -2.64 4.14 -12.33
C ALA A 56 -3.45 4.90 -13.39
N LEU A 57 -4.72 5.17 -13.13
CA LEU A 57 -5.59 5.95 -14.02
C LEU A 57 -5.11 7.40 -14.17
N SER A 58 -4.60 8.00 -13.09
CA SER A 58 -4.05 9.37 -13.12
C SER A 58 -2.78 9.45 -13.97
N VAL A 59 -1.89 8.47 -13.81
CA VAL A 59 -0.67 8.36 -14.62
C VAL A 59 -1.02 8.11 -16.09
N GLN A 60 -1.99 7.23 -16.38
CA GLN A 60 -2.50 7.01 -17.73
C GLN A 60 -3.06 8.30 -18.35
N ALA A 61 -3.90 9.04 -17.62
CA ALA A 61 -4.48 10.28 -18.10
C ALA A 61 -3.40 11.29 -18.48
N ARG A 62 -2.39 11.49 -17.62
CA ARG A 62 -1.22 12.32 -17.93
C ARG A 62 -0.44 11.82 -19.14
N ALA A 63 -0.23 10.51 -19.27
CA ALA A 63 0.47 9.91 -20.41
C ALA A 63 -0.29 10.10 -21.74
N LEU A 64 -1.62 10.24 -21.69
CA LEU A 64 -2.48 10.60 -22.82
C LEU A 64 -2.56 12.11 -23.07
N GLY A 65 -1.84 12.93 -22.30
CA GLY A 65 -1.81 14.39 -22.43
C GLY A 65 -2.96 15.12 -21.74
N LEU A 66 -3.74 14.43 -20.89
CA LEU A 66 -4.84 15.04 -20.14
C LEU A 66 -4.33 15.66 -18.83
N GLY A 67 -4.89 16.78 -18.44
CA GLY A 67 -4.71 17.44 -17.15
C GLY A 67 -5.96 17.35 -16.25
N PRO A 68 -5.84 17.77 -14.97
CA PRO A 68 -6.92 17.71 -13.98
C PRO A 68 -8.23 18.45 -14.33
N ASP A 69 -8.15 19.40 -15.26
CA ASP A 69 -9.28 20.22 -15.69
C ASP A 69 -9.93 19.69 -16.99
N ASP A 70 -9.36 18.66 -17.61
CA ASP A 70 -9.92 18.03 -18.80
C ASP A 70 -11.09 17.11 -18.46
N ALA A 71 -12.09 17.05 -19.35
CA ALA A 71 -13.28 16.21 -19.17
C ALA A 71 -12.99 14.71 -19.04
N GLY A 72 -11.83 14.25 -19.52
CA GLY A 72 -11.37 12.87 -19.42
C GLY A 72 -10.57 12.54 -18.16
N TRP A 73 -10.40 13.50 -17.24
CA TRP A 73 -9.65 13.26 -16.01
C TRP A 73 -10.39 12.32 -15.04
N PRO A 74 -9.72 11.34 -14.42
CA PRO A 74 -10.37 10.46 -13.45
C PRO A 74 -10.90 11.26 -12.25
N GLY A 75 -12.15 11.03 -11.85
CA GLY A 75 -12.81 11.80 -10.79
C GLY A 75 -12.02 11.82 -9.47
N ASP A 76 -11.56 10.66 -9.03
CA ASP A 76 -10.71 10.47 -7.85
C ASP A 76 -9.21 10.43 -8.19
N GLY A 77 -8.84 11.00 -9.35
CA GLY A 77 -7.47 11.02 -9.84
C GLY A 77 -6.55 11.95 -9.04
N TYR A 78 -5.33 11.50 -8.79
CA TYR A 78 -4.27 12.25 -8.13
C TYR A 78 -3.75 13.37 -9.03
N ARG A 79 -3.70 14.60 -8.51
CA ARG A 79 -3.42 15.82 -9.29
C ARG A 79 -2.01 16.38 -9.14
N GLY A 80 -1.17 15.77 -8.30
CA GLY A 80 0.17 16.28 -8.00
C GLY A 80 1.13 16.20 -9.20
N GLU A 81 2.16 17.04 -9.19
CA GLU A 81 3.16 17.11 -10.28
C GLU A 81 3.90 15.78 -10.48
N TYR A 82 4.09 15.02 -9.40
CA TYR A 82 4.69 13.68 -9.45
C TYR A 82 3.94 12.73 -10.39
N ILE A 83 2.64 12.93 -10.65
CA ILE A 83 1.88 12.11 -11.61
C ILE A 83 2.33 12.40 -13.05
N SER A 84 2.58 13.67 -13.38
CA SER A 84 3.16 14.06 -14.67
C SER A 84 4.54 13.46 -14.86
N GLU A 85 5.35 13.47 -13.79
CA GLU A 85 6.67 12.85 -13.79
C GLU A 85 6.59 11.33 -13.99
N LEU A 86 5.75 10.62 -13.22
CA LEU A 86 5.54 9.18 -13.37
C LEU A 86 5.11 8.82 -14.79
N ALA A 87 4.20 9.60 -15.38
CA ALA A 87 3.75 9.40 -16.76
C ALA A 87 4.90 9.57 -17.77
N ARG A 88 5.70 10.63 -17.62
CA ARG A 88 6.89 10.87 -18.47
C ARG A 88 7.87 9.70 -18.37
N ARG A 89 8.18 9.26 -17.15
CA ARG A 89 9.13 8.16 -16.89
C ARG A 89 8.61 6.83 -17.45
N TYR A 90 7.31 6.59 -17.32
CA TYR A 90 6.67 5.41 -17.89
C TYR A 90 6.75 5.38 -19.41
N VAL A 91 6.39 6.48 -20.08
CA VAL A 91 6.46 6.60 -21.56
C VAL A 91 7.91 6.52 -22.06
N ALA A 92 8.87 6.98 -21.26
CA ALA A 92 10.29 6.87 -21.57
C ALA A 92 10.88 5.47 -21.35
N CYS A 93 10.06 4.48 -20.97
CA CYS A 93 10.48 3.11 -20.68
C CYS A 93 11.58 3.02 -19.60
N GLU A 94 11.55 3.92 -18.62
CA GLU A 94 12.52 3.92 -17.52
C GLU A 94 12.41 2.64 -16.67
N SER A 95 13.51 2.30 -15.99
CA SER A 95 13.54 1.21 -15.02
C SER A 95 13.73 1.75 -13.61
N VAL A 96 13.00 1.19 -12.65
CA VAL A 96 13.11 1.54 -11.24
C VAL A 96 13.28 0.28 -10.39
N SER A 97 14.06 0.39 -9.32
CA SER A 97 14.32 -0.73 -8.41
C SER A 97 13.77 -0.44 -7.02
N ALA A 98 12.86 -1.28 -6.54
CA ALA A 98 12.32 -1.21 -5.18
C ALA A 98 12.48 -2.60 -4.53
N ASP A 99 13.07 -2.63 -3.33
CA ASP A 99 13.18 -3.83 -2.50
C ASP A 99 13.74 -5.06 -3.25
N GLY A 100 14.83 -4.85 -3.99
CA GLY A 100 15.53 -5.90 -4.75
C GLY A 100 14.87 -6.30 -6.08
N HIS A 101 13.74 -5.68 -6.45
CA HIS A 101 13.02 -5.97 -7.68
C HIS A 101 13.10 -4.77 -8.64
N THR A 102 13.54 -5.02 -9.87
CA THR A 102 13.57 -4.00 -10.94
C THR A 102 12.34 -4.14 -11.82
N ILE A 103 11.62 -3.03 -12.01
CA ILE A 103 10.49 -2.93 -12.94
C ILE A 103 10.88 -1.98 -14.06
N THR A 104 10.78 -2.44 -15.30
CA THR A 104 10.92 -1.62 -16.50
C THR A 104 9.55 -1.25 -17.04
N ALA A 105 9.30 0.04 -17.25
CA ALA A 105 8.06 0.51 -17.87
C ALA A 105 7.96 0.00 -19.31
N SER A 106 6.76 -0.44 -19.70
CA SER A 106 6.51 -0.93 -21.07
C SER A 106 6.34 0.21 -22.08
N GLY A 107 6.02 1.42 -21.62
CA GLY A 107 5.66 2.56 -22.46
C GLY A 107 4.26 2.45 -23.08
N ASP A 108 3.57 1.32 -22.94
CA ASP A 108 2.21 1.16 -23.43
C ASP A 108 1.21 1.84 -22.50
N VAL A 109 0.71 3.01 -22.91
CA VAL A 109 -0.27 3.80 -22.16
C VAL A 109 -1.64 3.12 -22.05
N ARG A 110 -1.90 2.04 -22.80
CA ARG A 110 -3.14 1.26 -22.71
C ARG A 110 -3.04 0.12 -21.70
N ASP A 111 -1.83 -0.29 -21.32
CA ASP A 111 -1.61 -1.33 -20.30
C ASP A 111 -1.65 -0.73 -18.89
N ILE A 112 -2.86 -0.68 -18.32
CA ILE A 112 -3.08 -0.10 -16.98
C ILE A 112 -2.36 -0.87 -15.87
N ASP A 113 -2.16 -2.18 -16.02
CA ASP A 113 -1.47 -2.98 -15.01
C ASP A 113 0.04 -2.72 -15.04
N ALA A 114 0.64 -2.59 -16.23
CA ALA A 114 2.04 -2.16 -16.34
C ALA A 114 2.25 -0.75 -15.77
N ILE A 115 1.34 0.20 -16.03
CA ILE A 115 1.36 1.53 -15.41
C ILE A 115 1.31 1.41 -13.88
N ARG A 116 0.36 0.63 -13.35
CA ARG A 116 0.18 0.40 -11.91
C ARG A 116 1.46 -0.13 -11.28
N ARG A 117 2.02 -1.23 -11.81
CA ARG A 117 3.24 -1.86 -11.28
C ARG A 117 4.43 -0.90 -11.28
N PHE A 118 4.62 -0.17 -12.38
CA PHE A 118 5.70 0.82 -12.49
C PHE A 118 5.51 1.98 -11.51
N ALA A 119 4.32 2.58 -11.46
CA ALA A 119 4.04 3.74 -10.60
C ALA A 119 4.22 3.41 -9.11
N VAL A 120 3.72 2.25 -8.68
CA VAL A 120 3.90 1.76 -7.30
C VAL A 120 5.39 1.56 -6.98
N ALA A 121 6.15 0.89 -7.86
CA ALA A 121 7.57 0.68 -7.61
C ALA A 121 8.38 1.98 -7.61
N ALA A 122 8.02 2.94 -8.48
CA ALA A 122 8.66 4.25 -8.53
C ALA A 122 8.45 5.05 -7.25
N LEU A 123 7.20 5.11 -6.77
CA LEU A 123 6.88 5.80 -5.52
C LEU A 123 7.50 5.11 -4.30
N ARG A 124 7.49 3.78 -4.23
CA ARG A 124 8.18 3.04 -3.16
C ARG A 124 9.67 3.35 -3.13
N HIS A 125 10.32 3.37 -4.30
CA HIS A 125 11.74 3.71 -4.40
C HIS A 125 12.01 5.12 -3.84
N GLU A 126 11.22 6.12 -4.25
CA GLU A 126 11.34 7.49 -3.75
C GLU A 126 11.11 7.59 -2.25
N GLN A 127 10.02 6.99 -1.74
CA GLN A 127 9.71 6.98 -0.31
C GLN A 127 10.81 6.30 0.52
N ASN A 128 11.42 5.22 0.01
CA ASN A 128 12.53 4.54 0.66
C ASN A 128 13.79 5.42 0.71
N LEU A 129 14.09 6.14 -0.37
CA LEU A 129 15.21 7.09 -0.39
C LEU A 129 14.96 8.26 0.57
N ASP A 130 13.74 8.78 0.63
CA ASP A 130 13.36 9.85 1.56
C ASP A 130 13.53 9.42 3.02
N LEU A 131 13.07 8.22 3.38
CA LEU A 131 13.23 7.67 4.74
C LEU A 131 14.69 7.43 5.07
N GLN A 132 15.47 6.91 4.11
CA GLN A 132 16.91 6.72 4.29
C GLN A 132 17.64 8.06 4.51
N ALA A 133 17.30 9.09 3.73
CA ALA A 133 17.83 10.44 3.89
C ALA A 133 17.42 11.05 5.24
N PHE A 134 16.22 10.74 5.72
CA PHE A 134 15.73 11.11 7.05
C PHE A 134 16.41 10.33 8.20
N GLY A 135 17.23 9.32 7.89
CA GLY A 135 17.96 8.51 8.88
C GLY A 135 17.20 7.30 9.41
N VAL A 136 16.06 6.96 8.79
CA VAL A 136 15.25 5.79 9.12
C VAL A 136 15.51 4.67 8.12
N ARG A 137 15.65 3.45 8.62
CA ARG A 137 15.88 2.25 7.79
C ARG A 137 14.94 1.15 8.25
N PHE A 138 14.47 0.34 7.30
CA PHE A 138 13.62 -0.81 7.56
C PHE A 138 14.37 -2.10 7.25
N ASP A 139 14.03 -3.15 7.98
CA ASP A 139 14.58 -4.49 7.80
C ASP A 139 13.69 -5.31 6.84
N VAL A 140 12.38 -5.06 6.88
CA VAL A 140 11.38 -5.76 6.06
C VAL A 140 10.41 -4.76 5.44
N TYR A 141 10.18 -4.93 4.14
CA TYR A 141 9.11 -4.27 3.40
C TYR A 141 8.06 -5.31 3.02
N PHE A 142 6.83 -5.12 3.52
CA PHE A 142 5.73 -6.03 3.31
C PHE A 142 4.70 -5.41 2.35
N LEU A 143 4.21 -6.18 1.39
CA LEU A 143 3.21 -5.74 0.41
C LEU A 143 1.87 -6.40 0.67
N GLU A 144 0.81 -5.62 0.76
CA GLU A 144 -0.56 -6.13 0.90
C GLU A 144 -0.94 -7.10 -0.22
N SER A 145 -0.53 -6.82 -1.45
CA SER A 145 -0.75 -7.69 -2.61
C SER A 145 -0.18 -9.11 -2.43
N SER A 146 0.84 -9.29 -1.58
CA SER A 146 1.40 -10.60 -1.25
C SER A 146 0.46 -11.45 -0.38
N LEU A 147 -0.39 -10.84 0.46
CA LEU A 147 -1.34 -11.56 1.30
C LEU A 147 -2.43 -12.26 0.48
N TYR A 148 -2.87 -11.62 -0.59
CA TYR A 148 -3.89 -12.15 -1.49
C TYR A 148 -3.33 -13.23 -2.41
N SER A 149 -2.14 -13.01 -2.97
CA SER A 149 -1.50 -13.98 -3.88
C SER A 149 -1.08 -15.27 -3.15
N ASP A 150 -0.72 -15.18 -1.87
CA ASP A 150 -0.35 -16.34 -1.05
C ASP A 150 -1.56 -17.09 -0.45
N GLY A 151 -2.79 -16.62 -0.63
CA GLY A 151 -3.99 -17.23 -0.03
C GLY A 151 -4.13 -17.08 1.49
N LYS A 152 -3.21 -16.35 2.14
CA LYS A 152 -3.14 -16.19 3.61
C LYS A 152 -4.40 -15.59 4.22
N VAL A 153 -5.04 -14.66 3.51
CA VAL A 153 -6.31 -14.05 3.94
C VAL A 153 -7.40 -15.12 4.02
N GLU A 154 -7.54 -15.93 2.98
CA GLU A 154 -8.56 -16.96 2.92
C GLU A 154 -8.32 -18.07 3.96
N ASP A 155 -7.06 -18.42 4.22
CA ASP A 155 -6.70 -19.38 5.26
C ASP A 155 -7.04 -18.87 6.66
N THR A 156 -6.77 -17.59 6.94
CA THR A 156 -7.12 -16.96 8.22
C THR A 156 -8.62 -16.89 8.42
N VAL A 157 -9.37 -16.53 7.37
CA VAL A 157 -10.85 -16.52 7.39
C VAL A 157 -11.39 -17.93 7.63
N ARG A 158 -10.85 -18.94 6.96
CA ARG A 158 -11.23 -20.34 7.18
C ARG A 158 -10.98 -20.79 8.62
N ALA A 159 -9.86 -20.40 9.21
CA ALA A 159 -9.55 -20.70 10.60
C ALA A 159 -10.56 -20.04 11.57
N LEU A 160 -10.89 -18.76 11.37
CA LEU A 160 -11.86 -18.05 12.20
C LEU A 160 -13.27 -18.66 12.11
N ILE A 161 -13.69 -19.10 10.91
CA ILE A 161 -14.93 -19.84 10.70
C ILE A 161 -14.88 -21.17 11.47
N ALA A 162 -13.80 -21.94 11.32
CA ALA A 162 -13.65 -23.24 11.97
C ALA A 162 -13.67 -23.16 13.50
N HIS A 163 -13.18 -22.06 14.08
CA HIS A 163 -13.22 -21.79 15.51
C HIS A 163 -14.54 -21.16 16.00
N GLY A 164 -15.51 -20.95 15.11
CA GLY A 164 -16.83 -20.43 15.47
C GLY A 164 -16.86 -18.94 15.83
N HIS A 165 -15.82 -18.19 15.46
CA HIS A 165 -15.72 -16.76 15.74
C HIS A 165 -16.41 -15.88 14.69
N THR A 166 -17.15 -16.47 13.75
CA THR A 166 -17.81 -15.75 12.67
C THR A 166 -19.29 -16.12 12.52
N TYR A 167 -20.04 -15.30 11.79
CA TYR A 167 -21.40 -15.60 11.35
C TYR A 167 -21.74 -14.90 10.03
N GLU A 168 -22.75 -15.38 9.32
CA GLU A 168 -23.23 -14.78 8.07
C GLU A 168 -24.52 -13.98 8.35
N GLU A 169 -24.57 -12.72 7.93
CA GLU A 169 -25.74 -11.85 8.04
C GLU A 169 -25.77 -10.84 6.89
N GLY A 170 -26.94 -10.66 6.24
CA GLY A 170 -27.08 -9.71 5.13
C GLY A 170 -26.24 -10.06 3.89
N GLY A 171 -25.87 -11.33 3.73
CA GLY A 171 -24.98 -11.80 2.67
C GLY A 171 -23.50 -11.48 2.91
N ALA A 172 -23.13 -10.99 4.09
CA ALA A 172 -21.76 -10.72 4.49
C ALA A 172 -21.32 -11.65 5.62
N LEU A 173 -20.02 -11.96 5.66
CA LEU A 173 -19.39 -12.69 6.76
C LEU A 173 -18.90 -11.69 7.81
N TRP A 174 -19.31 -11.88 9.05
CA TRP A 174 -19.00 -11.06 10.21
C TRP A 174 -18.11 -11.80 11.20
N LEU A 175 -17.17 -11.09 11.82
CA LEU A 175 -16.39 -11.51 12.97
C LEU A 175 -17.13 -11.12 14.24
N ARG A 176 -17.29 -12.06 15.17
CA ARG A 176 -17.83 -11.87 16.53
C ARG A 176 -16.83 -11.15 17.42
N SER A 177 -16.38 -9.97 17.03
CA SER A 177 -15.37 -9.22 17.78
C SER A 177 -15.90 -8.72 19.13
N THR A 178 -17.22 -8.60 19.30
CA THR A 178 -17.84 -8.25 20.60
C THR A 178 -17.60 -9.32 21.67
N ASP A 179 -17.45 -10.60 21.30
CA ASP A 179 -17.05 -11.67 22.23
C ASP A 179 -15.66 -11.43 22.85
N PHE A 180 -14.86 -10.54 22.24
CA PHE A 180 -13.50 -10.19 22.64
C PHE A 180 -13.35 -8.74 23.09
N GLY A 181 -14.46 -8.03 23.34
CA GLY A 181 -14.47 -6.68 23.91
C GLY A 181 -14.42 -5.53 22.90
N ASP A 182 -14.68 -5.80 21.62
CA ASP A 182 -14.89 -4.74 20.61
C ASP A 182 -16.27 -4.08 20.78
N ASP A 183 -16.46 -2.88 20.22
CA ASP A 183 -17.71 -2.11 20.34
C ASP A 183 -18.86 -2.68 19.51
N LYS A 184 -18.53 -3.32 18.38
CA LYS A 184 -19.45 -4.01 17.49
C LYS A 184 -18.72 -5.06 16.66
N ASP A 185 -19.49 -6.03 16.18
CA ASP A 185 -18.98 -7.03 15.25
C ASP A 185 -18.52 -6.39 13.93
N ARG A 186 -17.46 -6.95 13.36
CA ARG A 186 -16.80 -6.41 12.17
C ARG A 186 -17.14 -7.26 10.95
N VAL A 187 -17.56 -6.62 9.87
CA VAL A 187 -17.64 -7.30 8.57
C VAL A 187 -16.22 -7.71 8.18
N MET A 188 -16.03 -8.98 7.81
CA MET A 188 -14.78 -9.51 7.24
C MET A 188 -14.88 -9.65 5.73
N ARG A 189 -16.01 -10.15 5.23
CA ARG A 189 -16.27 -10.34 3.79
C ARG A 189 -17.60 -9.71 3.44
N LYS A 190 -17.58 -8.78 2.48
CA LYS A 190 -18.77 -8.09 1.98
C LYS A 190 -19.63 -9.03 1.12
N SER A 191 -20.84 -8.58 0.82
CA SER A 191 -21.79 -9.32 -0.03
C SER A 191 -21.35 -9.49 -1.48
N ASP A 192 -20.41 -8.66 -1.96
CA ASP A 192 -19.76 -8.81 -3.27
C ASP A 192 -18.61 -9.84 -3.26
N GLY A 193 -18.34 -10.47 -2.11
CA GLY A 193 -17.27 -11.46 -1.92
C GLY A 193 -15.90 -10.85 -1.59
N SER A 194 -15.74 -9.53 -1.65
CA SER A 194 -14.48 -8.86 -1.31
C SER A 194 -14.24 -8.82 0.21
N TYR A 195 -12.98 -8.97 0.61
CA TYR A 195 -12.59 -8.81 2.01
C TYR A 195 -12.49 -7.33 2.40
N THR A 196 -12.76 -7.04 3.67
CA THR A 196 -12.54 -5.71 4.26
C THR A 196 -11.09 -5.54 4.70
N TYR A 197 -10.72 -4.28 4.97
CA TYR A 197 -9.49 -3.93 5.67
C TYR A 197 -9.54 -4.39 7.13
#